data_AF-A0A957QRT6-F1
#
_entry.id   AF-A0A957QRT6-F1
#
_cell.length_a   1.000
_cell.length_b   1.000
_cell.length_c   1.000
_cell.angle_alpha   90.00
_cell.angle_beta   90.00
_cell.angle_gamma   90.00
#
_symmetry.space_group_name_H-M   'P 1'
#
loop_
_entity.id
_entity.type
_entity.pdbx_description
1 polymer ?
#
loop_
_entity_poly.entity_id
_entity_poly.type
_entity_poly.pdbx_seq_one_letter_code
_entity_poly.pdbx_strand_id
1 'polypeptide(L)'
;FGLAAALGLEQLLTASQHFTRPANQRTWAILRTSFLLICAILAVVAGLSTRPLPLDDEGVALQNATNWLSESDLDQTSVIASHVWFEYFYDGDSSGLTTPAADLQPGTIVVWDQHYSERVGLVYDDLISLPDCWQEAAQFGDGPVAAIFIKSARCPAD
;
A
#
# COMPACT_ATOMS: atom_id res chain seq x y z
N PHE A 1 -4.08 4.61 10.62
CA PHE A 1 -3.71 5.93 11.19
C PHE A 1 -4.88 6.90 11.39
N GLY A 2 -5.84 7.01 10.47
CA GLY A 2 -6.98 7.96 10.59
C GLY A 2 -7.88 7.79 11.82
N LEU A 3 -8.20 6.55 12.23
CA LEU A 3 -9.05 6.28 13.41
C LEU A 3 -8.39 6.71 14.74
N ALA A 4 -7.08 6.57 14.87
CA ALA A 4 -6.35 7.02 16.05
C ALA A 4 -6.29 8.56 16.16
N ALA A 5 -6.17 9.25 15.02
CA ALA A 5 -6.22 10.71 14.98
C ALA A 5 -7.63 11.25 15.32
N ALA A 6 -8.69 10.57 14.85
CA ALA A 6 -10.07 10.95 15.14
C ALA A 6 -10.43 10.81 16.64
N LEU A 7 -10.04 9.70 17.27
CA LEU A 7 -10.28 9.47 18.70
C LEU A 7 -9.49 10.45 19.58
N GLY A 8 -8.27 10.80 19.19
CA GLY A 8 -7.47 11.82 19.89
C GLY A 8 -8.08 13.22 19.80
N LEU A 9 -8.70 13.57 18.66
CA LEU A 9 -9.34 14.86 18.46
C LEU A 9 -10.59 15.03 19.33
N GLU A 10 -11.43 13.99 19.44
CA GLU A 10 -12.63 14.04 20.29
C GLU A 10 -12.27 14.21 21.76
N GLN A 11 -11.29 13.46 22.27
CA GLN A 11 -10.85 13.59 23.67
C GLN A 11 -10.26 14.97 23.97
N LEU A 12 -9.51 15.56 23.03
CA LEU A 12 -9.00 16.94 23.14
C LEU A 12 -10.15 17.96 23.15
N LEU A 13 -11.16 17.79 22.31
CA LEU A 13 -12.33 18.66 22.27
C LEU A 13 -13.15 18.55 23.56
N THR A 14 -13.38 17.34 24.08
CA THR A 14 -14.09 17.13 25.35
C THR A 14 -13.32 17.72 26.53
N ALA A 15 -12.00 17.53 26.60
CA ALA A 15 -11.16 18.14 27.63
C ALA A 15 -11.17 19.68 27.57
N SER A 16 -11.23 20.25 26.36
CA SER A 16 -11.31 21.71 26.18
C SER A 16 -12.62 22.33 26.68
N GLN A 17 -13.71 21.56 26.73
CA GLN A 17 -15.02 22.04 27.19
C GLN A 17 -15.14 22.13 28.71
N HIS A 18 -14.28 21.43 29.46
CA HIS A 18 -14.25 21.48 30.93
C HIS A 18 -13.38 22.63 31.50
N PHE A 19 -12.58 23.29 30.66
CA PHE A 19 -11.92 24.53 31.06
C PHE A 19 -12.96 25.66 31.15
N THR A 20 -13.18 26.12 32.39
CA THR A 20 -14.14 27.15 32.81
C THR A 20 -14.33 28.25 31.76
N ARG A 21 -15.58 28.46 31.30
CA ARG A 21 -15.95 29.60 30.46
C ARG A 21 -15.57 30.90 31.19
N PRO A 22 -14.61 31.69 30.70
CA PRO A 22 -14.29 32.97 31.32
C PRO A 22 -15.48 33.92 31.17
N ALA A 23 -15.63 34.85 32.10
CA ALA A 23 -16.76 35.78 32.15
C ALA A 23 -16.88 36.70 30.91
N ASN A 24 -15.86 36.76 30.04
CA ASN A 24 -15.84 37.57 28.83
C ASN A 24 -15.71 36.70 27.56
N GLN A 25 -16.78 36.67 26.75
CA GLN A 25 -16.87 35.89 25.52
C GLN A 25 -15.80 36.27 24.48
N ARG A 26 -15.39 37.55 24.43
CA ARG A 26 -14.33 38.00 23.51
C ARG A 26 -12.97 37.41 23.87
N THR A 27 -12.63 37.41 25.15
CA THR A 27 -11.36 36.83 25.63
C THR A 27 -11.28 35.34 25.32
N TRP A 28 -12.39 34.61 25.51
CA TRP A 28 -12.43 33.18 25.18
C TRP A 28 -12.28 32.90 23.68
N ALA A 29 -12.93 33.69 22.83
CA ALA A 29 -12.80 33.56 21.39
C ALA A 29 -11.35 33.77 20.93
N ILE A 30 -10.68 34.82 21.45
CA ILE A 30 -9.27 35.09 21.16
C ILE A 30 -8.39 33.93 21.61
N LEU A 31 -8.54 33.45 22.86
CA LEU A 31 -7.75 32.34 23.38
C LEU A 31 -7.93 31.06 22.56
N ARG A 32 -9.17 30.71 22.20
CA ARG A 32 -9.47 29.54 21.37
C ARG A 32 -8.83 29.66 19.99
N THR A 33 -8.97 30.80 19.33
CA THR A 33 -8.38 31.02 18.00
C THR A 33 -6.85 30.97 18.06
N SER A 34 -6.22 31.59 19.07
CA SER A 34 -4.78 31.51 19.27
C SER A 34 -4.31 30.09 19.53
N PHE A 35 -5.02 29.32 20.36
CA PHE A 35 -4.70 27.92 20.61
C PHE A 35 -4.76 27.07 19.33
N LEU A 36 -5.86 27.17 18.57
CA LEU A 36 -6.01 26.46 17.30
C LEU A 36 -4.92 26.85 16.29
N LEU A 37 -4.57 28.13 16.21
CA LEU A 37 -3.50 28.62 15.36
C LEU A 37 -2.15 28.03 15.77
N ILE A 38 -1.84 27.98 17.07
CA ILE A 38 -0.62 27.35 17.59
C ILE A 38 -0.60 25.86 17.24
N CYS A 39 -1.70 25.13 17.45
CA CYS A 39 -1.79 23.72 17.08
C CYS A 39 -1.58 23.51 15.57
N ALA A 40 -2.17 24.36 14.72
CA ALA A 40 -2.00 24.29 13.28
C ALA A 40 -0.54 24.55 12.87
N ILE A 41 0.11 25.56 13.45
CA ILE A 41 1.53 25.85 13.23
C ILE A 41 2.38 24.65 13.67
N LEU A 42 2.14 24.09 14.85
CA LEU A 42 2.87 22.93 15.35
C LEU A 42 2.68 21.71 14.46
N ALA A 43 1.47 21.46 13.95
CA ALA A 43 1.20 20.37 13.02
C ALA A 43 1.96 20.55 11.70
N VAL A 44 1.99 21.76 11.14
CA VAL A 44 2.76 22.08 9.93
C VAL A 44 4.26 21.93 10.18
N VAL A 45 4.78 22.48 11.28
CA VAL A 45 6.20 22.38 11.64
C VAL A 45 6.59 20.92 11.85
N ALA A 46 5.77 20.13 12.57
CA ALA A 46 5.98 18.71 12.75
C ALA A 46 6.00 17.99 11.40
N GLY A 47 4.99 18.21 10.56
CA GLY A 47 4.87 17.61 9.23
C GLY A 47 6.07 17.91 8.33
N LEU A 48 6.54 19.16 8.30
CA LEU A 48 7.74 19.57 7.55
C LEU A 48 9.05 19.07 8.16
N SER A 49 9.08 18.80 9.47
CA SER A 49 10.27 18.30 10.17
C SER A 49 10.37 16.77 10.12
N THR A 50 9.24 16.06 9.98
CA THR A 50 9.24 14.63 9.67
C THR A 50 9.83 14.42 8.28
N ARG A 51 11.04 13.88 8.23
CA ARG A 51 11.60 13.38 6.98
C ARG A 51 10.75 12.18 6.56
N PRO A 52 10.28 12.11 5.31
CA PRO A 52 9.69 10.88 4.80
C PRO A 52 10.70 9.76 5.01
N LEU A 53 10.23 8.65 5.58
CA LEU A 53 11.03 7.44 5.64
C LEU A 53 11.26 7.00 4.19
N PRO A 54 12.52 6.84 3.76
CA PRO A 54 12.78 6.28 2.44
C PRO A 54 12.15 4.88 2.38
N LEU A 55 11.71 4.50 1.18
CA LEU A 55 11.28 3.13 0.94
C LEU A 55 12.46 2.20 1.18
N ASP A 56 12.17 1.04 1.75
CA ASP A 56 13.09 -0.08 1.76
C ASP A 56 13.21 -0.67 0.34
N ASP A 57 14.18 -1.56 0.16
CA ASP A 57 14.47 -2.12 -1.17
C ASP A 57 13.26 -2.85 -1.78
N GLU A 58 12.44 -3.50 -0.94
CA GLU A 58 11.17 -4.12 -1.32
C GLU A 58 10.12 -3.10 -1.75
N GLY A 59 9.94 -2.02 -0.99
CA GLY A 59 9.05 -0.93 -1.36
C GLY A 59 9.45 -0.28 -2.68
N VAL A 60 10.76 -0.11 -2.94
CA VAL A 60 11.28 0.37 -4.23
C VAL A 60 11.00 -0.63 -5.34
N ALA A 61 11.24 -1.93 -5.13
CA ALA A 61 10.99 -2.96 -6.12
C ALA A 61 9.50 -3.02 -6.51
N LEU A 62 8.59 -2.93 -5.55
CA LEU A 62 7.15 -2.95 -5.81
C LEU A 62 6.63 -1.65 -6.41
N GLN A 63 7.18 -0.49 -6.02
CA GLN A 63 6.90 0.76 -6.73
C GLN A 63 7.30 0.66 -8.21
N ASN A 64 8.47 0.08 -8.50
CA ASN A 64 8.90 -0.13 -9.88
C ASN A 64 8.01 -1.14 -10.62
N ALA A 65 7.58 -2.21 -9.96
CA ALA A 65 6.64 -3.18 -10.52
C ALA A 65 5.30 -2.52 -10.88
N THR A 66 4.77 -1.70 -9.98
CA THR A 66 3.54 -0.91 -10.22
C THR A 66 3.71 0.05 -11.39
N ASN A 67 4.80 0.83 -11.43
CA ASN A 67 5.06 1.75 -12.52
C ASN A 67 5.14 1.02 -13.86
N TRP A 68 5.92 -0.06 -13.91
CA TRP A 68 6.04 -0.90 -15.09
C TRP A 68 4.69 -1.46 -15.55
N LEU A 69 3.88 -1.95 -14.62
CA LEU A 69 2.56 -2.50 -14.94
C LEU A 69 1.65 -1.40 -15.51
N SER A 70 1.66 -0.20 -14.93
CA SER A 70 0.87 0.95 -15.40
C SER A 70 1.29 1.45 -16.80
N GLU A 71 2.57 1.27 -17.16
CA GLU A 71 3.13 1.63 -18.46
C GLU A 71 3.02 0.50 -19.50
N SER A 72 2.69 -0.72 -19.07
CA SER A 72 2.56 -1.88 -19.94
C SER A 72 1.22 -1.89 -20.69
N ASP A 73 1.21 -2.40 -21.93
CA ASP A 73 -0.01 -2.65 -22.72
C ASP A 73 -0.73 -3.94 -22.31
N LEU A 74 -0.49 -4.45 -21.09
CA LEU A 74 -1.13 -5.67 -20.60
C LEU A 74 -2.59 -5.43 -20.20
N ASP A 75 -3.42 -6.46 -20.37
CA ASP A 75 -4.77 -6.46 -19.83
C ASP A 75 -4.74 -6.63 -18.31
N GLN A 76 -4.98 -5.53 -17.60
CA GLN A 76 -4.95 -5.47 -16.14
C GLN A 76 -6.30 -5.80 -15.48
N THR A 77 -7.23 -6.43 -16.21
CA THR A 77 -8.54 -6.82 -15.65
C THR A 77 -8.43 -7.78 -14.46
N SER A 78 -7.34 -8.53 -14.35
CA SER A 78 -7.12 -9.50 -13.25
C SER A 78 -5.69 -9.42 -12.72
N VAL A 79 -5.44 -8.47 -11.82
CA VAL A 79 -4.17 -8.37 -11.08
C VAL A 79 -4.33 -8.95 -9.68
N ILE A 80 -3.39 -9.82 -9.31
CA ILE A 80 -3.30 -10.42 -7.98
C ILE A 80 -1.96 -10.07 -7.38
N ALA A 81 -1.97 -9.60 -6.14
CA ALA A 81 -0.77 -9.28 -5.38
C ALA A 81 -0.91 -9.76 -3.94
N SER A 82 0.20 -10.05 -3.28
CA SER A 82 0.22 -10.41 -1.85
C SER A 82 0.80 -9.33 -0.95
N HIS A 83 1.53 -8.35 -1.49
CA HIS A 83 2.29 -7.38 -0.72
C HIS A 83 1.56 -6.04 -0.54
N VAL A 84 1.56 -5.50 0.69
CA VAL A 84 0.91 -4.22 1.05
C VAL A 84 1.48 -3.00 0.31
N TRP A 85 2.78 -2.98 0.04
CA TRP A 85 3.39 -1.93 -0.79
C TRP A 85 2.82 -1.87 -2.20
N PHE A 86 2.52 -3.00 -2.83
CA PHE A 86 1.90 -2.99 -4.16
C PHE A 86 0.52 -2.32 -4.10
N GLU A 87 -0.33 -2.74 -3.17
CA GLU A 87 -1.65 -2.15 -2.89
C GLU A 87 -1.58 -0.65 -2.55
N TYR A 88 -0.46 -0.20 -1.99
CA TYR A 88 -0.25 1.21 -1.66
C TYR A 88 0.10 2.06 -2.89
N PHE A 89 0.81 1.51 -3.87
CA PHE A 89 1.25 2.25 -5.06
C PHE A 89 0.34 2.04 -6.27
N TYR A 90 -0.35 0.91 -6.36
CA TYR A 90 -1.15 0.54 -7.51
C TYR A 90 -2.53 1.22 -7.47
N ASP A 91 -2.81 2.07 -8.45
CA ASP A 91 -4.08 2.78 -8.56
C ASP A 91 -5.20 1.94 -9.22
N GLY A 92 -4.91 0.71 -9.65
CA GLY A 92 -5.86 -0.22 -10.24
C GLY A 92 -6.54 -1.14 -9.23
N ASP A 93 -7.50 -1.93 -9.70
CA ASP A 93 -8.11 -2.98 -8.88
C ASP A 93 -7.14 -4.17 -8.79
N SER A 94 -6.64 -4.45 -7.60
CA SER A 94 -5.96 -5.70 -7.28
C SER A 94 -6.74 -6.51 -6.24
N SER A 95 -6.52 -7.81 -6.26
CA SER A 95 -7.06 -8.70 -5.24
C SER A 95 -5.94 -9.44 -4.52
N GLY A 96 -6.13 -9.66 -3.23
CA GLY A 96 -5.23 -10.49 -2.44
C GLY A 96 -5.21 -11.93 -2.95
N LEU A 97 -4.03 -12.56 -2.97
CA LEU A 97 -3.90 -13.96 -3.34
C LEU A 97 -4.61 -14.86 -2.31
N THR A 98 -5.81 -15.31 -2.66
CA THR A 98 -6.63 -16.24 -1.86
C THR A 98 -6.84 -17.59 -2.55
N THR A 99 -6.52 -17.65 -3.84
CA THR A 99 -6.69 -18.82 -4.72
C THR A 99 -5.33 -19.42 -5.02
N PRO A 100 -5.15 -20.76 -4.97
CA PRO A 100 -3.90 -21.40 -5.38
C PRO A 100 -3.52 -21.01 -6.81
N ALA A 101 -2.22 -20.86 -7.08
CA ALA A 101 -1.70 -20.45 -8.38
C ALA A 101 -2.22 -21.33 -9.54
N ALA A 102 -2.29 -22.64 -9.30
CA ALA A 102 -2.78 -23.63 -10.25
C ALA A 102 -4.22 -23.37 -10.71
N ASP A 103 -5.06 -22.76 -9.87
CA ASP A 103 -6.49 -22.54 -10.14
C ASP A 103 -6.79 -21.16 -10.76
N LEU A 104 -5.78 -20.28 -10.87
CA LEU A 104 -5.95 -18.96 -11.48
C LEU A 104 -6.34 -19.07 -12.96
N GLN A 105 -7.07 -18.10 -13.49
CA GLN A 105 -7.47 -18.13 -14.90
C GLN A 105 -6.30 -17.70 -15.81
N PRO A 106 -6.22 -18.19 -17.05
CA PRO A 106 -5.33 -17.62 -18.05
C PRO A 106 -5.51 -16.11 -18.21
N GLY A 107 -4.42 -15.39 -18.40
CA GLY A 107 -4.39 -13.93 -18.46
C GLY A 107 -4.29 -13.25 -17.10
N THR A 108 -4.44 -13.97 -15.98
CA THR A 108 -4.19 -13.40 -14.65
C THR A 108 -2.73 -12.96 -14.52
N ILE A 109 -2.55 -11.72 -14.07
CA ILE A 109 -1.27 -11.13 -13.73
C ILE A 109 -1.05 -11.33 -12.23
N VAL A 110 0.07 -11.95 -11.87
CA VAL A 110 0.48 -12.14 -10.49
C VAL A 110 1.71 -11.28 -10.23
N VAL A 111 1.58 -10.38 -9.28
CA VAL A 111 2.69 -9.61 -8.73
C VAL A 111 3.21 -10.39 -7.52
N TRP A 112 4.26 -11.16 -7.78
CA TRP A 112 4.93 -11.97 -6.79
C TRP A 112 5.94 -11.13 -6.02
N ASP A 113 6.04 -11.37 -4.72
CA ASP A 113 7.02 -10.78 -3.82
C ASP A 113 7.64 -11.85 -2.92
N GLN A 114 8.91 -11.69 -2.56
CA GLN A 114 9.63 -12.71 -1.81
C GLN A 114 9.01 -13.05 -0.45
N HIS A 115 8.44 -12.08 0.26
CA HIS A 115 8.05 -12.27 1.66
C HIS A 115 6.63 -12.76 1.87
N TYR A 116 5.67 -12.21 1.15
CA TYR A 116 4.25 -12.50 1.32
C TYR A 116 3.78 -13.59 0.37
N SER A 117 4.27 -13.62 -0.88
CA SER A 117 3.87 -14.68 -1.83
C SER A 117 4.30 -16.06 -1.32
N GLU A 118 5.53 -16.20 -0.84
CA GLU A 118 6.00 -17.48 -0.28
C GLU A 118 5.17 -17.92 0.94
N ARG A 119 4.76 -16.99 1.80
CA ARG A 119 3.93 -17.30 3.00
C ARG A 119 2.56 -17.85 2.65
N VAL A 120 2.02 -17.49 1.50
CA VAL A 120 0.73 -17.99 1.01
C VAL A 120 0.89 -19.17 0.04
N GLY A 121 2.09 -19.72 -0.08
CA GLY A 121 2.38 -20.92 -0.86
C GLY A 121 2.63 -20.67 -2.36
N LEU A 122 2.83 -19.41 -2.77
CA LEU A 122 3.23 -19.07 -4.12
C LEU A 122 4.75 -19.01 -4.19
N VAL A 123 5.38 -20.16 -4.42
CA VAL A 123 6.84 -20.30 -4.47
C VAL A 123 7.36 -19.85 -5.84
N TYR A 124 8.40 -19.02 -5.86
CA TYR A 124 8.99 -18.51 -7.10
C TYR A 124 9.42 -19.64 -8.05
N ASP A 125 10.12 -20.64 -7.50
CA ASP A 125 10.61 -21.80 -8.25
C ASP A 125 9.48 -22.60 -8.93
N ASP A 126 8.30 -22.66 -8.32
CA ASP A 126 7.13 -23.34 -8.90
C ASP A 126 6.58 -22.57 -10.11
N LEU A 127 6.65 -21.23 -10.06
CA LEU A 127 6.22 -20.38 -11.19
C LEU A 127 7.18 -20.49 -12.38
N ILE A 128 8.49 -20.47 -12.13
CA ILE A 128 9.49 -20.57 -13.22
C ILE A 128 9.66 -21.99 -13.76
N SER A 129 9.41 -23.03 -12.94
CA SER A 129 9.55 -24.43 -13.35
C SER A 129 8.37 -24.95 -14.16
N LEU A 130 7.28 -24.19 -14.23
CA LEU A 130 6.11 -24.43 -15.07
C LEU A 130 6.03 -23.38 -16.21
N PRO A 131 7.05 -23.27 -17.09
CA PRO A 131 7.15 -22.19 -18.07
C PRO A 131 6.02 -22.22 -19.12
N ASP A 132 5.39 -23.38 -19.34
CA ASP A 132 4.24 -23.49 -20.23
C ASP A 132 2.97 -22.85 -19.62
N CYS A 133 2.91 -22.75 -18.29
CA CYS A 133 1.79 -22.17 -17.54
C CYS A 133 2.03 -20.71 -17.14
N TRP A 134 3.28 -20.33 -16.86
CA TRP A 134 3.61 -19.03 -16.31
C TRP A 134 4.74 -18.39 -17.12
N GLN A 135 4.51 -17.16 -17.53
CA GLN A 135 5.53 -16.35 -18.18
C GLN A 135 5.97 -15.25 -17.20
N GLU A 136 7.26 -15.23 -16.85
CA GLU A 136 7.85 -14.07 -16.19
C GLU A 136 7.94 -12.93 -17.21
N ALA A 137 7.29 -11.81 -16.90
CA ALA A 137 7.25 -10.63 -17.74
C ALA A 137 8.29 -9.58 -17.32
N ALA A 138 8.54 -9.46 -16.01
CA ALA A 138 9.51 -8.52 -15.45
C ALA A 138 9.95 -8.93 -14.04
N GLN A 139 11.13 -8.47 -13.64
CA GLN A 139 11.72 -8.68 -12.32
C GLN A 139 12.31 -7.35 -11.81
N PHE A 140 12.20 -7.11 -10.50
CA PHE A 140 12.60 -5.86 -9.87
C PHE A 140 13.39 -6.12 -8.57
N GLY A 141 14.46 -5.35 -8.38
CA GLY A 141 15.38 -5.47 -7.24
C GLY A 141 16.64 -6.29 -7.55
N ASP A 142 17.53 -6.42 -6.56
CA ASP A 142 18.70 -7.28 -6.63
C ASP A 142 18.30 -8.73 -6.32
N GLY A 143 18.01 -9.51 -7.37
CA GLY A 143 17.42 -10.84 -7.25
C GLY A 143 15.88 -10.80 -7.30
N PRO A 144 15.18 -11.93 -7.04
CA PRO A 144 13.72 -11.95 -7.10
C PRO A 144 13.16 -11.35 -5.81
N VAL A 145 13.23 -10.03 -5.68
CA VAL A 145 12.54 -9.31 -4.60
C VAL A 145 11.07 -9.15 -4.96
N ALA A 146 10.81 -8.71 -6.20
CA ALA A 146 9.49 -8.70 -6.82
C ALA A 146 9.57 -9.15 -8.28
N ALA A 147 8.54 -9.82 -8.76
CA ALA A 147 8.43 -10.26 -10.14
C ALA A 147 6.97 -10.23 -10.61
N ILE A 148 6.77 -10.03 -11.91
CA ILE A 148 5.46 -10.07 -12.54
C ILE A 148 5.37 -11.32 -13.39
N PHE A 149 4.39 -12.16 -13.09
CA PHE A 149 4.07 -13.36 -13.83
C PHE A 149 2.72 -13.23 -14.52
N ILE A 150 2.60 -13.79 -15.72
CA ILE A 150 1.36 -13.83 -16.48
C ILE A 150 1.00 -15.29 -16.70
N LYS A 151 -0.23 -15.68 -16.34
CA LYS A 151 -0.70 -17.04 -16.58
C LYS A 151 -1.03 -17.24 -18.04
N SER A 152 -0.39 -18.22 -18.67
CA SER A 152 -0.63 -18.60 -20.05
C SER A 152 -1.91 -19.42 -20.22
N ALA A 153 -2.55 -19.33 -21.39
CA ALA A 153 -3.72 -20.13 -21.73
C ALA A 153 -3.43 -21.61 -22.02
N ARG A 154 -2.15 -21.98 -22.12
CA ARG A 154 -1.72 -23.32 -22.52
C ARG A 154 -0.90 -23.98 -21.42
N CYS A 155 -1.53 -24.27 -20.30
CA CYS A 155 -0.98 -25.29 -19.41
C CYS A 155 -1.11 -26.66 -20.09
N PRO A 156 -0.04 -27.46 -20.22
CA PRO A 156 -0.20 -28.86 -20.57
C PRO A 156 -1.15 -29.51 -19.56
N ALA A 157 -2.17 -30.19 -20.05
CA ALA A 157 -3.05 -30.96 -19.19
C ALA A 157 -2.24 -32.14 -18.63
N ASP A 158 -2.14 -32.22 -17.30
CA ASP A 158 -1.54 -33.35 -16.59
C ASP A 158 -2.25 -34.68 -16.90
#